data_AF-A0A3B4V0F0-F1
#
_entry.id   AF-A0A3B4V0F0-F1
#
_cell.length_a   1.000
_cell.length_b   1.000
_cell.length_c   1.000
_cell.angle_alpha   90.00
_cell.angle_beta   90.00
_cell.angle_gamma   90.00
#
_symmetry.space_group_name_H-M   'P 1'
#
loop_
_entity.id
_entity.type
_entity.pdbx_description
1 polymer ?
#
loop_
_entity_poly.entity_id
_entity_poly.type
_entity_poly.pdbx_seq_one_letter_code
_entity_poly.pdbx_strand_id
1 'polypeptide(L)'
;MNKLSCHCFSLWFSLHFQSSCSTFHLSVVGPCSHLSMVGPCSHLSVVGPCSHLNVVGPCSHLSVVRPCSHLSVVGPCSHVSVVGPCSHLNVLGPCSHLNVVRPCSHLIVVGSCSHLSVVRPISHLSVLGPCSHLSVVGPCSHLSVVGKKVKFCRKKVKFCGFLKKIPMHS
;
A
#
# COMPACT_ATOMS: atom_id res chain seq x y z
N MET A 1 -18.86 -18.18 -6.23
CA MET A 1 -18.18 -17.17 -5.41
C MET A 1 -17.38 -17.90 -4.36
N ASN A 2 -16.05 -17.97 -4.51
CA ASN A 2 -15.21 -18.74 -3.58
C ASN A 2 -14.70 -17.78 -2.50
N LYS A 3 -15.24 -17.89 -1.29
CA LYS A 3 -14.87 -17.08 -0.13
C LYS A 3 -14.02 -17.95 0.80
N LEU A 4 -12.72 -17.69 0.87
CA LEU A 4 -11.83 -18.33 1.85
C LEU A 4 -11.67 -17.41 3.06
N SER A 5 -12.09 -17.88 4.22
CA SER A 5 -11.77 -17.28 5.51
C SER A 5 -10.80 -18.20 6.23
N CYS A 6 -9.53 -17.80 6.32
CA CYS A 6 -8.51 -18.53 7.04
C CYS A 6 -8.36 -17.91 8.43
N HIS A 7 -8.69 -18.67 9.46
CA HIS A 7 -8.40 -18.31 10.85
C HIS A 7 -7.01 -18.87 11.18
N CYS A 8 -5.99 -18.02 11.22
CA CYS A 8 -4.62 -18.45 11.50
C CYS A 8 -4.41 -18.44 13.03
N PHE A 9 -4.67 -19.58 13.68
CA PHE A 9 -4.46 -19.77 15.10
C PHE A 9 -3.01 -20.19 15.37
N SER A 10 -2.11 -19.21 15.39
CA SER A 10 -0.74 -19.26 15.89
C SER A 10 0.27 -20.20 15.20
N LEU A 11 1.49 -19.69 15.08
CA LEU A 11 2.76 -20.37 14.75
C LEU A 11 3.03 -20.64 13.26
N TRP A 12 3.82 -19.72 12.66
CA TRP A 12 4.80 -20.03 11.62
C TRP A 12 4.28 -20.57 10.28
N PHE A 13 3.18 -20.01 9.76
CA PHE A 13 2.69 -20.38 8.43
C PHE A 13 3.07 -19.35 7.35
N SER A 14 3.83 -19.82 6.36
CA SER A 14 3.94 -19.19 5.04
C SER A 14 2.77 -19.66 4.19
N LEU A 15 1.79 -18.79 3.93
CA LEU A 15 0.66 -19.08 3.05
C LEU A 15 1.00 -18.64 1.63
N HIS A 16 1.05 -19.59 0.70
CA HIS A 16 1.20 -19.31 -0.73
C HIS A 16 -0.07 -19.70 -1.48
N PHE A 17 -0.83 -18.71 -1.95
CA PHE A 17 -2.07 -18.93 -2.69
C PHE A 17 -1.84 -18.66 -4.18
N GLN A 18 -1.99 -19.70 -5.00
CA GLN A 18 -1.97 -19.59 -6.46
C GLN A 18 -3.39 -19.89 -6.94
N SER A 19 -4.03 -18.95 -7.63
CA SER A 19 -5.43 -19.17 -8.03
C SER A 19 -5.71 -18.76 -9.47
N SER A 20 -6.44 -19.65 -10.16
CA SER A 20 -6.71 -19.63 -11.60
C SER A 20 -8.13 -19.18 -11.95
N CYS A 21 -8.97 -18.90 -10.96
CA CYS A 21 -10.36 -18.45 -11.15
C CYS A 21 -10.45 -16.91 -11.24
N SER A 22 -11.50 -16.32 -11.82
CA SER A 22 -11.51 -14.88 -12.10
C SER A 22 -11.89 -13.98 -10.91
N THR A 23 -12.37 -14.53 -9.78
CA THR A 23 -12.75 -13.75 -8.59
C THR A 23 -12.74 -14.59 -7.30
N PHE A 24 -11.93 -14.19 -6.31
CA PHE A 24 -11.94 -14.76 -4.96
C PHE A 24 -11.77 -13.68 -3.90
N HIS A 25 -12.37 -13.96 -2.74
CA HIS A 25 -12.23 -13.15 -1.53
C HIS A 25 -11.40 -13.93 -0.53
N LEU A 26 -10.30 -13.33 -0.06
CA LEU A 26 -9.44 -13.89 0.98
C LEU A 26 -9.50 -13.00 2.22
N SER A 27 -9.84 -13.63 3.35
CA SER A 27 -9.81 -13.02 4.68
C SER A 27 -8.85 -13.80 5.56
N VAL A 28 -7.82 -13.14 6.07
CA VAL A 28 -6.90 -13.71 7.05
C VAL A 28 -7.05 -12.96 8.37
N VAL A 29 -7.36 -13.71 9.42
CA VAL A 29 -7.49 -13.18 10.78
C VAL A 29 -6.49 -13.88 11.68
N GLY A 30 -5.67 -13.10 12.38
CA GLY A 30 -4.60 -13.58 13.25
C GLY A 30 -3.21 -13.17 12.78
N PRO A 31 -2.17 -13.41 13.60
CA PRO A 31 -0.79 -13.14 13.23
C PRO A 31 -0.33 -14.09 12.12
N CYS A 32 0.39 -13.55 11.12
CA CYS A 32 1.03 -14.34 10.07
C CYS A 32 2.47 -13.88 9.83
N SER A 33 3.38 -14.83 9.58
CA SER A 33 4.76 -14.50 9.23
C SER A 33 4.82 -14.07 7.76
N HIS A 34 4.40 -14.93 6.85
CA HIS A 34 4.42 -14.65 5.41
C HIS A 34 3.08 -14.98 4.76
N LEU A 35 2.56 -14.04 3.97
CA LEU A 35 1.41 -14.23 3.11
C LEU A 35 1.79 -13.82 1.68
N SER A 36 1.73 -14.77 0.76
CA SER A 36 1.96 -14.55 -0.66
C SER A 36 0.72 -14.97 -1.45
N MET A 37 0.25 -14.08 -2.31
CA MET A 37 -0.85 -14.33 -3.22
C MET A 37 -0.40 -14.04 -4.65
N VAL A 38 -0.66 -15.00 -5.53
CA VAL A 38 -0.39 -14.90 -6.96
C VAL A 38 -1.67 -15.18 -7.74
N GLY A 39 -2.08 -14.22 -8.57
CA GLY A 39 -3.29 -14.29 -9.39
C GLY A 39 -4.29 -13.16 -9.09
N PRO A 40 -5.39 -13.11 -9.86
CA PRO A 40 -6.39 -12.04 -9.76
C PRO A 40 -7.26 -12.19 -8.51
N CYS A 41 -7.26 -11.21 -7.60
CA CYS A 41 -8.09 -11.22 -6.40
C CYS A 41 -9.12 -10.10 -6.41
N SER A 42 -10.37 -10.39 -6.02
CA SER A 42 -11.37 -9.34 -5.88
C SER A 42 -11.14 -8.57 -4.58
N HIS A 43 -11.02 -9.27 -3.46
CA HIS A 43 -10.78 -8.64 -2.16
C HIS A 43 -9.82 -9.46 -1.30
N LEU A 44 -8.76 -8.80 -0.83
CA LEU A 44 -7.85 -9.31 0.18
C LEU A 44 -7.98 -8.47 1.45
N SER A 45 -8.30 -9.12 2.56
CA SER A 45 -8.34 -8.50 3.89
C SER A 45 -7.43 -9.27 4.84
N VAL A 46 -6.48 -8.57 5.45
CA VAL A 46 -5.60 -9.12 6.49
C VAL A 46 -5.79 -8.33 7.77
N VAL A 47 -6.23 -9.02 8.82
CA VAL A 47 -6.49 -8.46 10.15
C VAL A 47 -5.61 -9.18 11.16
N GLY A 48 -4.48 -8.55 11.48
CA GLY A 48 -3.48 -9.13 12.36
C GLY A 48 -2.07 -8.64 12.04
N PRO A 49 -1.10 -8.82 12.94
CA PRO A 49 0.30 -8.54 12.65
C PRO A 49 0.78 -9.43 11.49
N CYS A 50 1.39 -8.84 10.47
CA CYS A 50 1.96 -9.57 9.34
C CYS A 50 3.43 -9.18 9.15
N SER A 51 4.37 -10.12 9.08
CA SER A 51 5.76 -9.73 8.81
C SER A 51 5.93 -9.37 7.32
N HIS A 52 5.47 -10.23 6.42
CA HIS A 52 5.56 -10.00 4.98
C HIS A 52 4.25 -10.35 4.26
N LEU A 53 3.72 -9.37 3.54
CA LEU A 53 2.58 -9.53 2.65
C LEU A 53 2.99 -9.21 1.22
N ASN A 54 2.89 -10.19 0.33
CA ASN A 54 3.17 -10.03 -1.09
C ASN A 54 1.93 -10.38 -1.92
N VAL A 55 1.56 -9.49 -2.82
CA VAL A 55 0.44 -9.68 -3.75
C VAL A 55 0.94 -9.45 -5.16
N VAL A 56 0.79 -10.45 -6.01
CA VAL A 56 1.18 -10.39 -7.42
C VAL A 56 -0.04 -10.70 -8.29
N GLY A 57 -0.46 -9.72 -9.08
CA GLY A 57 -1.62 -9.81 -9.97
C GLY A 57 -2.63 -8.68 -9.73
N PRO A 58 -3.73 -8.66 -10.50
CA PRO A 58 -4.81 -7.71 -10.31
C PRO A 58 -5.45 -7.86 -8.93
N CYS A 59 -5.65 -6.77 -8.20
CA CYS A 59 -6.42 -6.80 -6.95
C CYS A 59 -7.41 -5.64 -6.85
N SER A 60 -8.72 -5.89 -6.84
CA SER A 60 -9.68 -4.78 -6.76
C SER A 60 -9.55 -4.05 -5.42
N HIS A 61 -9.52 -4.77 -4.30
CA HIS A 61 -9.41 -4.18 -2.97
C HIS A 61 -8.43 -4.94 -2.07
N LEU A 62 -7.44 -4.22 -1.55
CA LEU A 62 -6.50 -4.71 -0.54
C LEU A 62 -6.65 -3.88 0.74
N SER A 63 -6.91 -4.57 1.84
CA SER A 63 -7.01 -3.96 3.17
C SER A 63 -6.10 -4.69 4.16
N VAL A 64 -5.24 -3.94 4.82
CA VAL A 64 -4.39 -4.45 5.91
C VAL A 64 -4.65 -3.64 7.16
N VAL A 65 -5.10 -4.33 8.19
CA VAL A 65 -5.41 -3.76 9.50
C VAL A 65 -4.47 -4.40 10.51
N ARG A 66 -3.76 -3.58 11.28
CA ARG A 66 -2.65 -3.91 12.23
C ARG A 66 -1.24 -3.85 11.59
N PRO A 67 -0.15 -3.91 12.39
CA PRO A 67 1.20 -3.69 11.89
C PRO A 67 1.60 -4.66 10.78
N CYS A 68 2.26 -4.15 9.75
CA CYS A 68 2.86 -4.96 8.70
C CYS A 68 4.30 -4.53 8.45
N SER A 69 5.29 -5.40 8.61
CA SER A 69 6.69 -4.98 8.41
C SER A 69 6.95 -4.66 6.93
N HIS A 70 6.57 -5.55 6.01
CA HIS A 70 6.73 -5.35 4.57
C HIS A 70 5.45 -5.69 3.81
N LEU A 71 4.96 -4.72 3.05
CA LEU A 71 3.83 -4.87 2.14
C LEU A 71 4.28 -4.58 0.71
N SER A 72 4.15 -5.56 -0.17
CA SER A 72 4.46 -5.47 -1.58
C SER A 72 3.24 -5.84 -2.41
N VAL A 73 2.88 -4.95 -3.33
CA VAL A 73 1.77 -5.15 -4.26
C VAL A 73 2.29 -4.91 -5.66
N VAL A 74 2.17 -5.91 -6.53
CA VAL A 74 2.64 -5.89 -7.91
C VAL A 74 1.46 -6.20 -8.82
N GLY A 75 1.05 -5.23 -9.62
CA GLY A 75 -0.09 -5.32 -10.52
C GLY A 75 -1.10 -4.19 -10.30
N PRO A 76 -2.13 -4.11 -11.16
CA PRO A 76 -3.17 -3.09 -11.05
C PRO A 76 -4.02 -3.32 -9.80
N CYS A 77 -4.24 -2.25 -9.03
CA CYS A 77 -5.12 -2.27 -7.89
C CYS A 77 -6.12 -1.12 -7.90
N SER A 78 -7.39 -1.36 -7.58
CA SER A 78 -8.34 -0.24 -7.48
C SER A 78 -8.17 0.49 -6.15
N HIS A 79 -8.08 -0.25 -5.04
CA HIS A 79 -7.95 0.34 -3.71
C HIS A 79 -6.95 -0.41 -2.84
N VAL A 80 -6.03 0.33 -2.23
CA VAL A 80 -5.11 -0.13 -1.20
C VAL A 80 -5.33 0.70 0.07
N SER A 81 -5.65 0.03 1.17
CA SER A 81 -5.83 0.65 2.49
C SER A 81 -4.95 -0.04 3.51
N VAL A 82 -4.09 0.74 4.17
CA VAL A 82 -3.22 0.26 5.24
C VAL A 82 -3.50 1.04 6.52
N VAL A 83 -4.10 0.34 7.48
CA VAL A 83 -4.51 0.83 8.79
C VAL A 83 -3.66 0.14 9.85
N GLY A 84 -2.39 0.54 9.93
CA GLY A 84 -1.41 -0.03 10.84
C GLY A 84 -0.03 0.56 10.58
N PRO A 85 0.90 0.54 11.56
CA PRO A 85 2.29 0.89 11.31
C PRO A 85 2.85 -0.01 10.21
N CYS A 86 3.58 0.55 9.26
CA CYS A 86 4.23 -0.22 8.21
C CYS A 86 5.68 0.20 7.98
N SER A 87 6.63 -0.72 8.04
CA SER A 87 8.04 -0.33 7.82
C SER A 87 8.26 -0.02 6.33
N HIS A 88 7.81 -0.90 5.44
CA HIS A 88 7.96 -0.72 3.99
C HIS A 88 6.68 -1.05 3.24
N LEU A 89 6.21 -0.09 2.44
CA LEU A 89 5.07 -0.24 1.56
C LEU A 89 5.48 0.05 0.12
N ASN A 90 5.41 -0.97 -0.73
CA ASN A 90 5.72 -0.87 -2.15
C ASN A 90 4.47 -1.21 -2.97
N VAL A 91 4.05 -0.28 -3.84
CA VAL A 91 3.00 -0.52 -4.83
C VAL A 91 3.57 -0.30 -6.22
N LEU A 92 3.63 -1.37 -6.99
CA LEU A 92 4.16 -1.43 -8.35
C LEU A 92 3.00 -1.72 -9.31
N GLY A 93 2.55 -0.69 -10.03
CA GLY A 93 1.45 -0.76 -10.97
C GLY A 93 0.42 0.37 -10.79
N PRO A 94 -0.61 0.42 -11.66
CA PRO A 94 -1.69 1.39 -11.52
C PRO A 94 -2.45 1.20 -10.21
N CYS A 95 -2.68 2.28 -9.46
CA CYS A 95 -3.47 2.27 -8.24
C CYS A 95 -4.48 3.42 -8.20
N SER A 96 -5.79 3.16 -8.23
CA SER A 96 -6.75 4.28 -8.20
C SER A 96 -6.71 5.04 -6.88
N HIS A 97 -6.72 4.33 -5.75
CA HIS A 97 -6.68 4.93 -4.41
C HIS A 97 -5.72 4.19 -3.48
N LEU A 98 -4.78 4.93 -2.90
CA LEU A 98 -3.87 4.44 -1.87
C LEU A 98 -4.01 5.28 -0.61
N ASN A 99 -4.41 4.65 0.49
CA ASN A 99 -4.59 5.28 1.79
C ASN A 99 -3.71 4.62 2.85
N VAL A 100 -2.90 5.42 3.55
CA VAL A 100 -2.10 4.99 4.70
C VAL A 100 -2.41 5.87 5.88
N VAL A 101 -2.90 5.28 6.97
CA VAL A 101 -3.47 6.04 8.11
C VAL A 101 -2.55 6.06 9.34
N ARG A 102 -1.48 5.26 9.35
CA ARG A 102 -0.56 5.13 10.48
C ARG A 102 0.89 5.28 10.01
N PRO A 103 1.86 5.41 10.94
CA PRO A 103 3.22 5.72 10.57
C PRO A 103 3.79 4.71 9.57
N CYS A 104 4.46 5.22 8.55
CA CYS A 104 5.14 4.38 7.57
C CYS A 104 6.59 4.82 7.44
N SER A 105 7.57 3.92 7.50
CA SER A 105 8.97 4.36 7.36
C SER A 105 9.27 4.68 5.89
N HIS A 106 8.95 3.77 4.97
CA HIS A 106 9.17 3.93 3.54
C HIS A 106 7.93 3.60 2.75
N LEU A 107 7.46 4.54 1.92
CA LEU A 107 6.40 4.32 0.95
C LEU A 107 6.91 4.62 -0.45
N ILE A 108 6.82 3.62 -1.32
CA ILE A 108 7.21 3.71 -2.72
C ILE A 108 6.00 3.34 -3.57
N VAL A 109 5.63 4.23 -4.47
CA VAL A 109 4.60 3.97 -5.49
C VAL A 109 5.24 4.17 -6.85
N VAL A 110 5.18 3.14 -7.68
CA VAL A 110 5.63 3.19 -9.08
C VAL A 110 4.45 2.85 -9.97
N GLY A 111 4.07 3.76 -10.85
CA GLY A 111 2.88 3.64 -11.70
C GLY A 111 1.94 4.83 -11.57
N SER A 112 0.81 4.79 -12.26
CA SER A 112 -0.22 5.81 -12.16
C SER A 112 -0.97 5.67 -10.83
N CYS A 113 -1.19 6.78 -10.13
CA CYS A 113 -2.03 6.78 -8.92
C CYS A 113 -3.03 7.93 -8.89
N SER A 114 -4.34 7.67 -8.93
CA SER A 114 -5.31 8.79 -8.98
C SER A 114 -5.34 9.57 -7.66
N HIS A 115 -5.39 8.88 -6.52
CA HIS A 115 -5.42 9.50 -5.20
C HIS A 115 -4.48 8.78 -4.23
N LEU A 116 -3.52 9.53 -3.68
CA LEU A 116 -2.65 9.06 -2.62
C LEU A 116 -2.87 9.90 -1.36
N SER A 117 -3.27 9.26 -0.27
CA SER A 117 -3.43 9.90 1.04
C SER A 117 -2.57 9.22 2.09
N VAL A 118 -1.73 10.01 2.75
CA VAL A 118 -0.95 9.57 3.91
C VAL A 118 -1.31 10.45 5.09
N VAL A 119 -1.80 9.84 6.15
CA VAL A 119 -2.11 10.46 7.42
C VAL A 119 -1.17 9.83 8.45
N ARG A 120 -0.43 10.67 9.19
CA ARG A 120 0.63 10.35 10.18
C ARG A 120 2.07 10.34 9.60
N PRO A 121 3.11 10.30 10.47
CA PRO A 121 4.50 10.44 10.06
C PRO A 121 4.91 9.46 8.98
N ILE A 122 5.66 9.96 8.00
CA ILE A 122 6.37 9.14 7.04
C ILE A 122 7.84 9.55 6.95
N SER A 123 8.79 8.61 6.98
CA SER A 123 10.20 9.01 6.86
C SER A 123 10.56 9.30 5.41
N HIS A 124 10.23 8.38 4.49
CA HIS A 124 10.51 8.51 3.07
C HIS A 124 9.27 8.19 2.24
N LEU A 125 8.85 9.15 1.40
CA LEU A 125 7.79 8.99 0.42
C LEU A 125 8.37 9.19 -0.98
N SER A 126 8.23 8.20 -1.85
CA SER A 126 8.63 8.25 -3.26
C SER A 126 7.46 7.87 -4.16
N VAL A 127 7.11 8.73 -5.10
CA VAL A 127 6.07 8.47 -6.11
C VAL A 127 6.68 8.66 -7.49
N LEU A 128 6.77 7.58 -8.26
CA LEU A 128 7.27 7.54 -9.64
C LEU A 128 6.12 7.22 -10.59
N GLY A 129 5.60 8.24 -11.26
CA GLY A 129 4.47 8.14 -12.17
C GLY A 129 3.46 9.26 -11.97
N PRO A 130 2.46 9.37 -12.86
CA PRO A 130 1.43 10.40 -12.74
C PRO A 130 0.59 10.16 -11.49
N CYS A 131 0.39 11.20 -10.68
CA CYS A 131 -0.46 11.12 -9.49
C CYS A 131 -1.44 12.27 -9.40
N SER A 132 -2.73 12.07 -9.70
CA SER A 132 -3.67 13.20 -9.86
C SER A 132 -3.83 14.01 -8.58
N HIS A 133 -3.94 13.34 -7.42
CA HIS A 133 -4.11 13.96 -6.12
C HIS A 133 -3.21 13.31 -5.07
N LEU A 134 -2.32 14.10 -4.48
CA LEU A 134 -1.44 13.68 -3.39
C LEU A 134 -1.72 14.52 -2.13
N SER A 135 -2.09 13.85 -1.04
CA SER A 135 -2.36 14.46 0.27
C SER A 135 -1.49 13.83 1.35
N VAL A 136 -0.70 14.66 2.04
CA VAL A 136 0.13 14.22 3.17
C VAL A 136 -0.17 15.08 4.39
N VAL A 137 -0.62 14.42 5.46
CA VAL A 137 -1.00 15.03 6.73
C VAL A 137 -0.13 14.46 7.85
N GLY A 138 0.86 15.22 8.30
CA GLY A 138 1.85 14.80 9.28
C GLY A 138 3.28 15.11 8.83
N PRO A 139 4.28 14.85 9.68
CA PRO A 139 5.68 15.09 9.34
C PRO A 139 6.14 14.10 8.25
N CYS A 140 6.93 14.62 7.31
CA CYS A 140 7.57 13.85 6.25
C CYS A 140 9.04 14.27 6.15
N SER A 141 9.98 13.35 6.38
CA SER A 141 11.41 13.71 6.37
C SER A 141 11.90 13.91 4.94
N HIS A 142 11.56 12.98 4.03
CA HIS A 142 11.94 13.00 2.63
C HIS A 142 10.73 12.73 1.72
N LEU A 143 10.53 13.61 0.74
CA LEU A 143 9.50 13.47 -0.28
C LEU A 143 10.12 13.62 -1.67
N SER A 144 9.91 12.59 -2.50
CA SER A 144 10.24 12.60 -3.93
C SER A 144 8.99 12.29 -4.73
N VAL A 145 8.66 13.13 -5.71
CA VAL A 145 7.55 12.92 -6.64
C VAL A 145 8.03 13.22 -8.04
N VAL A 146 7.99 12.21 -8.91
CA VAL A 146 8.43 12.28 -10.30
C VAL A 146 7.28 11.84 -11.18
N GLY A 147 6.63 12.77 -11.87
CA GLY A 147 5.50 12.44 -12.75
C GLY A 147 4.77 13.65 -13.29
N LYS A 148 4.06 13.48 -14.41
CA LYS A 148 3.21 14.53 -14.99
C LYS A 148 1.89 14.64 -14.21
N LYS A 149 1.34 15.85 -14.08
CA LYS A 149 0.01 16.17 -13.50
C LYS A 149 -0.18 15.75 -12.03
N VAL A 150 0.56 16.38 -11.11
CA VAL A 150 0.35 16.17 -9.66
C VAL A 150 -0.34 17.36 -9.01
N LYS A 151 -1.61 17.21 -8.61
CA LYS A 151 -2.25 18.16 -7.69
C LYS A 151 -1.92 17.78 -6.27
N PHE A 152 -1.29 18.70 -5.55
CA PHE A 152 -0.70 18.40 -4.26
C PHE A 152 -1.31 19.24 -3.16
N CYS A 153 -1.86 18.59 -2.14
CA CYS A 153 -2.45 19.24 -0.98
C CYS A 153 -1.65 18.87 0.28
N ARG A 154 -1.04 19.87 0.94
CA ARG A 154 -0.33 19.70 2.21
C ARG A 154 -1.11 20.33 3.35
N LYS A 155 -1.32 19.60 4.45
CA LYS A 155 -1.77 20.18 5.73
C LYS A 155 -0.86 19.71 6.86
N LYS A 156 -0.13 20.66 7.48
CA LYS A 156 0.78 20.47 8.64
C LYS A 156 1.94 19.49 8.42
N VAL A 157 2.84 19.78 7.45
CA VAL A 157 4.11 19.05 7.29
C VAL A 157 5.24 19.86 7.91
N LYS A 158 5.85 19.39 9.00
CA LYS A 158 7.18 19.84 9.43
C LYS A 158 8.20 19.05 8.60
N PHE A 159 8.90 19.70 7.68
CA PHE A 159 9.99 19.12 6.90
C PHE A 159 11.31 19.26 7.66
N CYS A 160 12.11 18.21 7.68
CA CYS A 160 13.49 18.24 8.16
C CYS A 160 14.50 17.78 7.08
N GLY A 161 14.12 17.77 5.79
CA GLY A 161 14.96 17.22 4.72
C GLY A 161 14.65 17.75 3.31
N PHE A 162 15.64 17.58 2.44
CA PHE A 162 15.84 18.17 1.10
C PHE A 162 14.64 17.96 0.14
N LEU A 163 14.14 19.05 -0.43
CA LEU A 163 13.08 19.09 -1.44
C LEU A 163 13.73 19.23 -2.82
N LYS A 164 13.95 18.12 -3.56
CA LYS A 164 14.42 18.22 -4.95
C LYS A 164 13.24 18.60 -5.85
N LYS A 165 13.12 19.90 -6.13
CA LYS A 165 12.16 20.49 -7.07
C LYS A 165 12.26 19.82 -8.45
N ILE A 166 11.11 19.49 -9.05
CA ILE A 166 10.94 19.12 -10.46
C ILE A 166 9.75 19.99 -10.96
N PRO A 167 9.78 20.52 -12.20
CA PRO A 167 9.10 21.77 -12.52
C PRO A 167 7.59 21.64 -12.48
N MET A 168 6.97 22.57 -11.76
CA MET A 168 5.54 22.83 -11.81
C MET A 168 5.29 23.60 -13.12
N HIS A 169 4.73 22.95 -14.14
CA HIS A 169 4.10 23.70 -15.22
C HIS A 169 2.68 24.05 -14.77
N SER A 170 2.47 25.36 -14.65
CA SER A 170 1.16 26.02 -14.51
C SER A 170 0.19 25.58 -15.58
#